data_AF-A0A6J4VII1-F1
#
_entry.id   AF-A0A6J4VII1-F1
#
_cell.length_a   1.000
_cell.length_b   1.000
_cell.length_c   1.000
_cell.angle_alpha   90.00
_cell.angle_beta   90.00
_cell.angle_gamma   90.00
#
_symmetry.space_group_name_H-M   'P 1'
#
loop_
_entity.id
_entity.type
_entity.pdbx_description
1 polymer ?
#
loop_
_entity_poly.entity_id
_entity_poly.type
_entity_poly.pdbx_seq_one_letter_code
_entity_poly.pdbx_strand_id
1 'polypeptide(L)' 'MTTFGYTMICEQSRPAQLVRDLQAAEAAGFDFPVISDHFNPWLEAQGHSG' A
#
# COMPACT_ATOMS: atom_id res chain seq x y z
N MET A 1 4.30 22.99 -6.76
CA MET A 1 3.67 22.52 -5.52
C MET A 1 3.99 21.04 -5.41
N THR A 2 4.40 20.54 -4.25
CA THR A 2 4.78 19.14 -4.05
C THR A 2 3.60 18.39 -3.44
N THR A 3 3.34 17.17 -3.91
CA THR A 3 2.31 16.27 -3.37
C THR A 3 2.95 15.05 -2.72
N PHE A 4 2.26 14.49 -1.72
CA PHE A 4 2.70 13.29 -1.00
C PHE A 4 1.64 12.20 -1.15
N GLY A 5 2.06 11.04 -1.68
CA GLY A 5 1.19 9.88 -1.88
C GLY A 5 1.44 8.75 -0.88
N TYR A 6 0.46 7.87 -0.73
CA TYR A 6 0.54 6.67 0.11
C TYR A 6 0.47 5.40 -0.75
N THR A 7 1.49 4.54 -0.65
CA THR A 7 1.57 3.29 -1.40
C THR A 7 1.11 2.11 -0.56
N MET A 8 0.10 1.39 -1.05
CA MET A 8 -0.34 0.11 -0.51
C MET A 8 0.36 -1.05 -1.23
N ILE A 9 0.93 -1.97 -0.46
CA ILE A 9 1.49 -3.22 -0.96
C ILE A 9 0.55 -4.35 -0.54
N CYS A 10 -0.20 -4.89 -1.50
CA CYS A 10 -1.23 -5.92 -1.28
C CYS A 10 -0.68 -7.17 -0.59
N GLU A 11 0.61 -7.45 -0.74
CA GLU A 11 1.30 -8.59 -0.16
C GLU A 11 1.64 -8.39 1.32
N GLN A 12 1.72 -7.14 1.80
CA GLN A 12 2.18 -6.82 3.15
C GLN A 12 1.08 -6.99 4.20
N SER A 13 -0.17 -6.72 3.83
CA SER A 13 -1.28 -6.61 4.77
C SER A 13 -2.57 -7.19 4.17
N ARG A 14 -3.45 -7.70 5.04
CA ARG A 14 -4.78 -8.17 4.60
C ARG A 14 -5.60 -7.01 4.01
N PRO A 15 -6.52 -7.26 3.07
CA PRO A 15 -7.30 -6.21 2.41
C PRO A 15 -8.00 -5.24 3.37
N ALA A 16 -8.59 -5.75 4.46
CA ALA A 16 -9.27 -4.91 5.44
C ALA A 16 -8.31 -3.96 6.19
N GLN A 17 -7.04 -4.35 6.36
CA GLN A 17 -6.02 -3.49 6.96
C GLN A 17 -5.59 -2.41 5.97
N LEU A 18 -5.37 -2.74 4.69
CA LEU A 18 -5.03 -1.77 3.65
C LEU A 18 -6.06 -0.64 3.54
N VAL A 19 -7.36 -0.98 3.63
CA VAL A 19 -8.44 0.02 3.64
C VAL A 19 -8.35 0.95 4.86
N ARG A 20 -8.09 0.40 6.06
CA ARG A 20 -7.94 1.20 7.28
C ARG A 20 -6.72 2.10 7.22
N ASP A 21 -5.61 1.59 6.69
CA ASP A 21 -4.37 2.36 6.54
C ASP A 21 -4.58 3.51 5.54
N LEU A 22 -5.29 3.26 4.44
CA LEU A 22 -5.61 4.31 3.49
C LEU A 22 -6.53 5.40 4.07
N GLN A 23 -7.53 5.01 4.85
CA GLN A 23 -8.38 5.97 5.58
C GLN A 23 -7.55 6.85 6.54
N ALA A 24 -6.57 6.24 7.23
CA ALA A 24 -5.66 6.98 8.10
C ALA A 24 -4.72 7.90 7.30
N ALA A 25 -4.25 7.47 6.13
CA ALA A 25 -3.41 8.28 5.24
C ALA A 25 -4.18 9.51 4.69
N GLU A 26 -5.42 9.32 4.27
CA GLU A 26 -6.29 10.43 3.86
C GLU A 26 -6.50 11.43 5.01
N ALA A 27 -6.81 10.93 6.22
CA ALA A 27 -6.96 11.76 7.41
C ALA A 27 -5.66 12.50 7.82
N ALA A 28 -4.49 11.94 7.47
CA ALA A 28 -3.19 12.55 7.71
C ALA A 28 -2.76 13.56 6.62
N GLY A 29 -3.55 13.72 5.55
CA GLY A 29 -3.30 14.72 4.50
C GLY A 29 -2.46 14.22 3.32
N PHE A 30 -2.38 12.90 3.09
CA PHE A 30 -1.82 12.37 1.84
C PHE A 30 -2.78 12.67 0.67
N ASP A 31 -2.21 13.07 -0.46
CA ASP A 31 -2.96 13.60 -1.60
C ASP A 31 -3.53 12.50 -2.52
N PHE A 32 -2.87 11.33 -2.60
CA PHE A 32 -3.29 10.26 -3.48
C PHE A 32 -2.81 8.86 -3.03
N PRO A 33 -3.60 7.81 -3.32
CA PRO A 33 -3.18 6.42 -3.18
C PRO A 33 -2.51 5.86 -4.43
N VAL A 34 -1.67 4.85 -4.23
CA VAL A 34 -1.25 3.88 -5.24
C VAL A 34 -1.27 2.47 -4.62
N ILE A 35 -1.50 1.44 -5.44
CA ILE A 35 -1.64 0.06 -4.97
C ILE A 35 -0.87 -0.90 -5.88
N SER A 36 -0.21 -1.91 -5.30
CA SER A 36 0.36 -3.01 -6.10
C SER A 36 -0.75 -3.85 -6.74
N ASP A 37 -0.54 -4.24 -7.99
CA ASP A 37 -1.45 -5.09 -8.75
C ASP A 37 -0.72 -6.35 -9.23
N HIS A 38 -0.33 -7.20 -8.27
CA HIS A 38 0.22 -8.51 -8.60
C HIS A 38 -0.84 -9.57 -8.45
N PHE A 39 -0.93 -10.40 -9.49
CA PHE A 39 -1.78 -11.58 -9.47
C PHE A 39 -1.28 -12.65 -8.48
N ASN A 40 0.04 -12.76 -8.33
CA ASN A 40 0.69 -13.67 -7.38
C ASN A 40 1.45 -12.86 -6.33
N PRO A 41 1.53 -13.34 -5.08
CA PRO A 41 2.36 -12.69 -4.08
C PRO A 41 3.83 -12.70 -4.51
N TRP A 42 4.59 -11.73 -4.00
CA TRP A 42 6.04 -11.76 -4.09
C TRP A 42 6.56 -13.10 -3.54
N LEU A 43 7.56 -13.65 -4.22
CA LEU A 43 8.27 -14.80 -3.70
C LEU A 43 9.30 -14.33 -2.67
N GLU A 44 9.61 -15.18 -1.69
CA GLU A 44 10.68 -14.90 -0.72
C GLU A 44 12.02 -14.58 -1.44
N ALA A 45 12.31 -15.28 -2.53
CA ALA A 45 13.47 -15.05 -3.39
C ALA A 45 13.51 -13.68 -4.09
N GLN A 46 12.40 -12.95 -4.12
CA GLN A 46 12.31 -11.61 -4.72
C GLN A 46 12.62 -10.50 -3.72
N GLY A 47 12.83 -10.81 -2.43
CA GLY A 47 13.29 -9.83 -1.43
C GLY A 47 12.25 -8.76 -1.04
N HIS A 48 11.00 -8.92 -1.47
CA HIS A 48 9.87 -8.02 -1.20
C HIS A 48 8.81 -8.62 -0.27
N SER A 49 9.05 -9.84 0.23
CA SER A 49 8.16 -10.56 1.15
C SER A 49 8.79 -10.51 2.55
N GLY A 50 8.23 -9.71 3.45
CA GLY A 50 8.69 -9.55 4.83
C GLY A 50 7.66 -8.81 5.65
#